data_AF-A0A0M7AUN7-F1
#
_entry.id   AF-A0A0M7AUN7-F1
#
_cell.length_a   1.000
_cell.length_b   1.000
_cell.length_c   1.000
_cell.angle_alpha   90.00
_cell.angle_beta   90.00
_cell.angle_gamma   90.00
#
_symmetry.space_group_name_H-M   'P 1'
#
loop_
_entity.id
_entity.type
_entity.pdbx_description
1 polymer ?
#
loop_
_entity_poly.entity_id
_entity_poly.type
_entity_poly.pdbx_seq_one_letter_code
_entity_poly.pdbx_strand_id
1 'polypeptide(L)'
;MDTLELVQRLFDADHYLQSNPDAVQSGLEAWQHFVLIGLGEGRDPGPFFNASYYLAQNPDVAAAGVSALTHFLEHGLYEGRVPTDLFDAEYYLAENPDVAASSMTPFFHFIRHGMEEGRAPMAVEEAASDTASGEAASELDAVLLLLGTDGADQLIGGNNDDVLVGRAGNDTLIGGDGQDIFGFGAGFGQDTIQDFNVSEDILRMTSLGIGSYEDLISLADVAVTGNDTSIAFSDGSSVTLIGVSDPSAIEFMPLPLV
;
A
#
# COMPACT_ATOMS: atom_id res chain seq x y z
N MET A 1 -4.62 -20.47 -2.77
CA MET A 1 -3.59 -19.71 -2.10
C MET A 1 -2.72 -20.66 -1.32
N ASP A 2 -1.54 -20.90 -1.87
CA ASP A 2 -0.47 -21.55 -1.13
C ASP A 2 0.31 -20.50 -0.30
N THR A 3 1.24 -20.96 0.52
CA THR A 3 2.01 -20.10 1.41
C THR A 3 2.87 -19.09 0.65
N LEU A 4 3.34 -19.43 -0.56
CA LEU A 4 4.18 -18.53 -1.33
C LEU A 4 3.38 -17.34 -1.87
N GLU A 5 2.18 -17.58 -2.40
CA GLU A 5 1.27 -16.54 -2.87
C GLU A 5 0.82 -15.61 -1.72
N LEU A 6 0.61 -16.17 -0.53
CA LEU A 6 0.29 -15.39 0.67
C LEU A 6 1.46 -14.49 1.11
N VAL A 7 2.68 -15.04 1.12
CA VAL A 7 3.88 -14.29 1.49
C VAL A 7 4.16 -13.18 0.49
N GLN A 8 3.97 -13.42 -0.81
CA GLN A 8 4.11 -12.37 -1.83
C GLN A 8 3.12 -11.22 -1.62
N ARG A 9 1.87 -11.51 -1.23
CA ARG A 9 0.87 -10.47 -0.96
C ARG A 9 1.14 -9.66 0.30
N LEU A 10 1.86 -10.23 1.26
CA LEU A 10 2.30 -9.51 2.46
C LEU A 10 3.63 -8.77 2.24
N PHE A 11 4.35 -9.09 1.15
CA PHE A 11 5.66 -8.55 0.89
C PHE A 11 5.58 -7.20 0.21
N ASP A 12 6.22 -6.23 0.82
CA ASP A 12 6.43 -4.90 0.29
C ASP A 12 7.95 -4.66 0.21
N ALA A 13 8.45 -4.50 -1.02
CA ALA A 13 9.89 -4.47 -1.27
C ALA A 13 10.56 -3.28 -0.59
N ASP A 14 9.88 -2.14 -0.57
CA ASP A 14 10.46 -0.90 -0.11
C ASP A 14 10.40 -0.81 1.40
N HIS A 15 9.25 -1.14 2.01
CA HIS A 15 9.14 -1.32 3.45
C HIS A 15 10.21 -2.30 3.98
N TYR A 16 10.42 -3.39 3.24
CA TYR A 16 11.44 -4.36 3.58
C TYR A 16 12.85 -3.76 3.50
N LEU A 17 13.23 -3.06 2.43
CA LEU A 17 14.57 -2.48 2.31
C LEU A 17 14.80 -1.34 3.32
N GLN A 18 13.80 -0.51 3.59
CA GLN A 18 13.86 0.56 4.60
C GLN A 18 14.14 -0.01 6.00
N SER A 19 13.43 -1.07 6.37
CA SER A 19 13.60 -1.74 7.66
C SER A 19 14.88 -2.58 7.74
N ASN A 20 15.53 -2.86 6.61
CA ASN A 20 16.65 -3.78 6.51
C ASN A 20 17.82 -3.21 5.69
N PRO A 21 18.62 -2.27 6.25
CA PRO A 21 19.75 -1.67 5.54
C PRO A 21 20.85 -2.66 5.11
N ASP A 22 20.92 -3.83 5.73
CA ASP A 22 21.82 -4.91 5.32
C ASP A 22 21.34 -5.60 4.05
N ALA A 23 20.02 -5.66 3.82
CA ALA A 23 19.45 -6.12 2.56
C ALA A 23 19.89 -5.23 1.40
N VAL A 24 19.87 -3.91 1.58
CA VAL A 24 20.38 -2.94 0.61
C VAL A 24 21.87 -3.18 0.31
N GLN A 25 22.68 -3.40 1.36
CA GLN A 25 24.13 -3.62 1.22
C GLN A 25 24.47 -4.97 0.58
N SER A 26 23.56 -5.95 0.63
CA SER A 26 23.77 -7.27 0.04
C SER A 26 23.85 -7.23 -1.50
N GLY A 27 23.28 -6.18 -2.12
CA GLY A 27 23.14 -6.07 -3.57
C GLY A 27 22.16 -7.09 -4.19
N LEU A 28 21.37 -7.78 -3.36
CA LEU A 28 20.27 -8.63 -3.80
C LEU A 28 18.99 -7.80 -3.94
N GLU A 29 18.12 -8.21 -4.86
CA GLU A 29 16.75 -7.71 -4.93
C GLU A 29 16.01 -7.98 -3.60
N ALA A 30 15.14 -7.07 -3.16
CA ALA A 30 14.47 -7.14 -1.87
C ALA A 30 13.80 -8.50 -1.61
N TRP A 31 13.01 -8.98 -2.58
CA TRP A 31 12.34 -10.28 -2.51
C TRP A 31 13.33 -11.44 -2.40
N GLN A 32 14.46 -11.38 -3.12
CA GLN A 32 15.49 -12.42 -3.05
C GLN A 32 16.17 -12.43 -1.70
N HIS A 33 16.49 -11.26 -1.15
CA HIS A 33 17.05 -11.15 0.20
C HIS A 33 16.08 -11.68 1.25
N PHE A 34 14.80 -11.29 1.16
CA PHE A 34 13.77 -11.75 2.07
C PHE A 34 13.60 -13.27 2.04
N VAL A 35 13.49 -13.89 0.87
CA VAL A 35 13.31 -15.34 0.77
C VAL A 35 14.54 -16.12 1.26
N LEU A 36 15.75 -15.64 0.96
CA LEU A 36 16.99 -16.33 1.31
C LEU A 36 17.41 -16.13 2.77
N ILE A 37 17.09 -14.98 3.35
CA ILE A 37 17.60 -14.53 4.66
C ILE A 37 16.45 -14.11 5.56
N GLY A 38 15.64 -13.14 5.13
CA GLY A 38 14.61 -12.53 5.98
C GLY A 38 13.57 -13.48 6.56
N LEU A 39 13.09 -14.45 5.77
CA LEU A 39 12.16 -15.48 6.23
C LEU A 39 12.74 -16.32 7.37
N GLY A 40 14.02 -16.70 7.27
CA GLY A 40 14.72 -17.48 8.28
C GLY A 40 14.95 -16.70 9.57
N GLU A 41 15.04 -15.37 9.47
CA GLU A 41 15.21 -14.46 10.60
C GLU A 41 13.88 -13.93 11.15
N GLY A 42 12.75 -14.25 10.52
CA GLY A 42 11.42 -13.80 10.92
C GLY A 42 11.21 -12.30 10.72
N ARG A 43 11.85 -11.71 9.70
CA ARG A 43 11.70 -10.29 9.35
C ARG A 43 10.31 -10.01 8.81
N ASP A 44 9.82 -8.80 9.09
CA ASP A 44 8.51 -8.35 8.63
C ASP A 44 8.54 -8.18 7.10
N PRO A 45 7.61 -8.82 6.36
CA PRO A 45 7.57 -8.76 4.90
C PRO A 45 7.05 -7.41 4.38
N GLY A 46 6.25 -6.69 5.17
CA GLY A 46 5.56 -5.47 4.75
C GLY A 46 4.62 -4.96 5.84
N PRO A 47 3.93 -3.83 5.62
CA PRO A 47 3.16 -3.12 6.66
C PRO A 47 2.00 -3.93 7.24
N PHE A 48 1.46 -4.89 6.49
CA PHE A 48 0.37 -5.76 6.94
C PHE A 48 0.83 -6.95 7.78
N PHE A 49 2.09 -6.99 8.21
CA PHE A 49 2.57 -7.92 9.22
C PHE A 49 3.63 -7.27 10.10
N ASN A 50 3.40 -7.24 11.42
CA ASN A 50 4.36 -6.75 12.39
C ASN A 50 4.62 -7.83 13.46
N ALA A 51 5.83 -8.40 13.47
CA ALA A 51 6.19 -9.48 14.38
C ALA A 51 6.06 -9.08 15.84
N SER A 52 6.44 -7.85 16.19
CA SER A 52 6.40 -7.36 17.57
C SER A 52 4.97 -7.19 18.07
N TYR A 53 4.10 -6.60 17.24
CA TYR A 53 2.67 -6.50 17.49
C TYR A 53 2.04 -7.88 17.62
N TYR A 54 2.31 -8.77 16.66
CA TYR A 54 1.73 -10.11 16.66
C TYR A 54 2.11 -10.90 17.91
N LEU A 55 3.38 -10.87 18.34
CA LEU A 55 3.79 -11.54 19.58
C LEU A 55 3.20 -10.89 20.84
N ALA A 56 3.03 -9.57 20.85
CA ALA A 56 2.39 -8.87 21.97
C ALA A 56 0.91 -9.25 22.11
N GLN A 57 0.18 -9.41 21.00
CA GLN A 57 -1.22 -9.83 20.99
C GLN A 57 -1.39 -11.34 21.22
N ASN A 58 -0.33 -12.14 21.04
CA ASN A 58 -0.37 -13.60 21.10
C ASN A 58 0.65 -14.16 22.10
N PRO A 59 0.40 -14.03 23.42
CA PRO A 59 1.35 -14.45 24.46
C PRO A 59 1.68 -15.96 24.43
N ASP A 60 0.79 -16.79 23.90
CA ASP A 60 1.01 -18.23 23.70
C ASP A 60 2.10 -18.49 22.66
N VAL A 61 2.10 -17.73 21.57
CA VAL A 61 3.13 -17.80 20.51
C VAL A 61 4.46 -17.28 21.03
N ALA A 62 4.43 -16.15 21.75
CA ALA A 62 5.62 -15.59 22.40
C ALA A 62 6.25 -16.57 23.40
N ALA A 63 5.43 -17.25 24.22
CA ALA A 63 5.90 -18.25 25.17
C ALA A 63 6.46 -19.51 24.49
N ALA A 64 5.95 -19.87 23.31
CA ALA A 64 6.47 -20.98 22.52
C ALA A 64 7.83 -20.68 21.88
N GLY A 65 8.22 -19.41 21.76
CA GLY A 65 9.51 -18.99 21.20
C GLY A 65 9.68 -19.33 19.72
N VAL A 66 8.56 -19.48 19.00
CA VAL A 66 8.53 -19.74 17.56
C VAL A 66 8.55 -18.42 16.77
N SER A 67 8.98 -18.48 15.51
CA SER A 67 8.90 -17.31 14.61
C SER A 67 7.46 -16.83 14.46
N ALA A 68 7.24 -15.53 14.68
CA ALA A 68 5.93 -14.88 14.58
C ALA A 68 5.33 -15.09 13.19
N LEU A 69 6.11 -14.78 12.14
CA LEU A 69 5.68 -14.90 10.76
C LEU A 69 5.36 -16.35 10.40
N THR A 70 6.22 -17.29 10.79
CA THR A 70 5.98 -18.72 10.54
C THR A 70 4.70 -19.20 11.23
N HIS A 71 4.50 -18.85 12.50
CA HIS A 71 3.28 -19.21 13.22
C HIS A 71 2.04 -18.59 12.56
N PHE A 72 2.12 -17.34 12.15
CA PHE A 72 1.01 -16.66 11.49
C PHE A 72 0.62 -17.34 10.16
N LEU A 73 1.60 -17.65 9.31
CA LEU A 73 1.38 -18.29 8.01
C LEU A 73 0.83 -19.72 8.15
N GLU A 74 1.27 -20.47 9.16
CA GLU A 74 0.87 -21.87 9.36
C GLU A 74 -0.44 -22.02 10.16
N HIS A 75 -0.71 -21.10 11.08
CA HIS A 75 -1.80 -21.21 12.06
C HIS A 75 -2.61 -19.92 12.20
N GLY A 76 -1.93 -18.80 12.48
CA GLY A 76 -2.58 -17.56 12.90
C GLY A 76 -3.64 -17.04 11.94
N LEU A 77 -3.36 -17.09 10.63
CA LEU A 77 -4.30 -16.66 9.59
C LEU A 77 -5.62 -17.43 9.64
N TYR A 78 -5.55 -18.74 9.81
CA TYR A 78 -6.72 -19.64 9.86
C TYR A 78 -7.43 -19.60 11.22
N GLU A 79 -6.72 -19.20 12.27
CA GLU A 79 -7.28 -18.93 13.60
C GLU A 79 -7.94 -17.55 13.70
N GLY A 80 -7.79 -16.70 12.68
CA GLY A 80 -8.35 -15.35 12.64
C GLY A 80 -7.54 -14.33 13.47
N ARG A 81 -6.28 -14.63 13.78
CA ARG A 81 -5.38 -13.69 14.46
C ARG A 81 -4.98 -12.58 13.50
N VAL A 82 -4.98 -11.34 13.98
CA VAL A 82 -4.59 -10.17 13.18
C VAL A 82 -3.11 -9.85 13.44
N PRO A 83 -2.27 -9.74 12.39
CA PRO A 83 -0.83 -9.55 12.53
C PRO A 83 -0.35 -8.09 12.51
N THR A 84 -1.26 -7.14 12.38
CA THR A 84 -0.97 -5.70 12.28
C THR A 84 -2.05 -4.91 13.01
N ASP A 85 -1.73 -3.71 13.44
CA ASP A 85 -2.70 -2.71 13.91
C ASP A 85 -3.40 -1.97 12.77
N LEU A 86 -2.90 -2.11 11.54
CA LEU A 86 -3.50 -1.56 10.31
C LEU A 86 -4.74 -2.34 9.82
N PHE A 87 -5.32 -3.19 10.65
CA PHE A 87 -6.50 -3.97 10.31
C PHE A 87 -7.42 -4.17 11.52
N ASP A 88 -8.67 -3.71 11.39
CA ASP A 88 -9.73 -3.89 12.37
C ASP A 88 -10.70 -4.95 11.85
N ALA A 89 -10.66 -6.13 12.47
CA ALA A 89 -11.48 -7.27 12.06
C ALA A 89 -12.98 -7.03 12.27
N GLU A 90 -13.35 -6.36 13.36
CA GLU A 90 -14.73 -6.02 13.68
C GLU A 90 -15.29 -5.02 12.68
N TYR A 91 -14.55 -3.95 12.37
CA TYR A 91 -14.90 -2.99 11.33
C TYR A 91 -15.03 -3.68 9.96
N TYR A 92 -14.02 -4.46 9.59
CA TYR A 92 -13.97 -5.09 8.28
C TYR A 92 -15.18 -6.01 8.05
N LEU A 93 -15.60 -6.76 9.08
CA LEU A 93 -16.80 -7.60 8.98
C LEU A 93 -18.11 -6.80 8.97
N ALA A 94 -18.15 -5.65 9.65
CA ALA A 94 -19.32 -4.77 9.66
C ALA A 94 -19.56 -4.13 8.28
N GLU A 95 -18.50 -3.64 7.65
CA GLU A 95 -18.58 -3.00 6.33
C GLU A 95 -18.67 -3.99 5.16
N ASN A 96 -18.33 -5.26 5.40
CA ASN A 96 -18.33 -6.30 4.38
C ASN A 96 -19.22 -7.49 4.77
N PRO A 97 -20.57 -7.36 4.70
CA PRO A 97 -21.50 -8.43 5.10
C PRO A 97 -21.35 -9.72 4.30
N ASP A 98 -20.85 -9.65 3.06
CA ASP A 98 -20.53 -10.81 2.23
C ASP A 98 -19.37 -11.64 2.81
N VAL A 99 -18.37 -10.96 3.40
CA VAL A 99 -17.27 -11.59 4.12
C VAL A 99 -17.75 -12.21 5.42
N ALA A 100 -18.60 -11.49 6.17
CA ALA A 100 -19.22 -12.00 7.40
C ALA A 100 -20.09 -13.24 7.18
N ALA A 101 -20.68 -13.39 5.99
CA ALA A 101 -21.43 -14.58 5.59
C ALA A 101 -20.54 -15.73 5.05
N SER A 102 -19.24 -15.48 4.86
CA SER A 102 -18.28 -16.46 4.34
C SER A 102 -17.66 -17.32 5.46
N SER A 103 -16.95 -18.38 5.07
CA SER A 103 -16.13 -19.19 6.00
C SER A 103 -14.68 -18.70 6.13
N MET A 104 -14.35 -17.55 5.55
CA MET A 104 -12.99 -17.00 5.60
C MET A 104 -12.81 -16.13 6.83
N THR A 105 -11.60 -16.12 7.39
CA THR A 105 -11.23 -15.13 8.40
C THR A 105 -11.12 -13.75 7.74
N PRO A 106 -11.46 -12.66 8.43
CA PRO A 106 -11.55 -11.33 7.81
C PRO A 106 -10.21 -10.87 7.23
N PHE A 107 -9.12 -11.05 7.96
CA PHE A 107 -7.79 -10.72 7.46
C PHE A 107 -7.39 -11.58 6.25
N PHE A 108 -7.76 -12.87 6.23
CA PHE A 108 -7.50 -13.72 5.06
C PHE A 108 -8.30 -13.27 3.84
N HIS A 109 -9.55 -12.85 4.02
CA HIS A 109 -10.32 -12.25 2.94
C HIS A 109 -9.66 -10.95 2.45
N PHE A 110 -9.22 -10.10 3.37
CA PHE A 110 -8.59 -8.84 3.04
C PHE A 110 -7.33 -9.01 2.19
N ILE A 111 -6.39 -9.86 2.62
CA ILE A 111 -5.17 -10.13 1.84
C ILE A 111 -5.52 -10.77 0.49
N ARG A 112 -6.47 -11.71 0.45
CA ARG A 112 -6.78 -12.45 -0.77
C ARG A 112 -7.57 -11.63 -1.80
N HIS A 113 -8.45 -10.75 -1.35
CA HIS A 113 -9.44 -10.06 -2.19
C HIS A 113 -9.60 -8.59 -1.81
N GLY A 114 -9.70 -8.28 -0.52
CA GLY A 114 -9.98 -6.93 -0.06
C GLY A 114 -9.01 -5.86 -0.55
N MET A 115 -7.71 -6.17 -0.61
CA MET A 115 -6.68 -5.27 -1.14
C MET A 115 -6.88 -4.94 -2.62
N GLU A 116 -7.31 -5.92 -3.42
CA GLU A 116 -7.57 -5.75 -4.86
C GLU A 116 -8.91 -5.04 -5.11
N GLU A 117 -9.88 -5.31 -4.23
CA GLU A 117 -11.21 -4.71 -4.28
C GLU A 117 -11.26 -3.31 -3.66
N GLY A 118 -10.16 -2.82 -3.09
CA GLY A 118 -10.09 -1.51 -2.43
C GLY A 118 -10.90 -1.41 -1.15
N ARG A 119 -11.15 -2.53 -0.45
CA ARG A 119 -11.89 -2.55 0.81
C ARG A 119 -11.03 -2.01 1.94
N ALA A 120 -11.52 -0.99 2.63
CA ALA A 120 -10.83 -0.39 3.77
C ALA A 120 -10.60 -1.43 4.90
N PRO A 121 -9.36 -1.63 5.37
CA PRO A 121 -9.03 -2.61 6.42
C PRO A 121 -9.43 -2.17 7.83
N MET A 122 -9.68 -0.87 8.04
CA MET A 122 -10.13 -0.27 9.29
C MET A 122 -10.92 1.01 8.99
N ALA A 123 -11.57 1.58 10.01
CA ALA A 123 -12.24 2.86 9.88
C ALA A 123 -11.23 3.96 9.51
N VAL A 124 -11.55 4.74 8.48
CA VAL A 124 -10.83 5.97 8.17
C VAL A 124 -11.37 7.08 9.07
N GLU A 125 -10.50 7.78 9.81
CA GLU A 125 -10.91 9.04 10.42
C GLU A 125 -11.14 10.03 9.27
N GLU A 126 -12.37 10.56 9.15
CA GLU A 126 -12.66 11.61 8.16
C GLU A 126 -11.73 12.79 8.43
N ALA A 127 -10.85 13.08 7.47
CA ALA A 127 -10.14 14.35 7.43
C ALA A 127 -11.20 15.46 7.45
N ALA A 128 -11.16 16.28 8.49
CA ALA A 128 -12.06 17.41 8.62
C ALA A 128 -12.01 18.24 7.34
N SER A 129 -13.14 18.29 6.64
CA SER A 129 -13.46 19.30 5.65
C SER A 129 -13.42 20.67 6.32
N ASP A 130 -12.24 21.27 6.50
CA ASP A 130 -12.13 22.69 6.77
C ASP A 130 -11.09 23.34 5.88
N THR A 131 -11.63 24.13 4.96
CA THR A 131 -10.92 25.12 4.17
C THR A 131 -10.10 26.06 5.06
N ALA A 132 -8.87 26.29 4.63
CA ALA A 132 -8.02 27.45 4.92
C ALA A 132 -7.02 27.34 6.08
N SER A 133 -5.86 27.94 5.78
CA SER A 133 -4.70 28.19 6.64
C SER A 133 -3.86 26.97 7.01
N GLY A 134 -2.98 26.56 6.10
CA GLY A 134 -1.53 26.80 6.20
C GLY A 134 -0.74 26.27 7.41
N GLU A 135 -1.35 25.70 8.43
CA GLU A 135 -0.69 25.16 9.62
C GLU A 135 -1.58 24.07 10.23
N ALA A 136 -1.50 22.82 9.74
CA ALA A 136 -2.04 21.64 10.44
C ALA A 136 -1.57 20.25 9.94
N ALA A 137 -0.68 20.12 8.94
CA ALA A 137 -0.19 18.80 8.54
C ALA A 137 0.90 18.24 9.49
N SER A 138 1.45 19.06 10.39
CA SER A 138 2.63 18.67 11.20
C SER A 138 2.32 17.93 12.51
N GLU A 139 1.07 17.53 12.78
CA GLU A 139 0.71 16.76 13.98
C GLU A 139 0.12 15.37 13.69
N LEU A 140 0.01 14.94 12.43
CA LEU A 140 -0.43 13.59 12.08
C LEU A 140 0.79 12.63 12.05
N ASP A 141 1.23 12.25 13.25
CA ASP A 141 2.32 11.27 13.48
C ASP A 141 1.84 9.81 13.28
N ALA A 142 0.83 9.60 12.43
CA ALA A 142 0.26 8.29 12.13
C ALA A 142 0.33 8.04 10.62
N VAL A 143 0.56 6.78 10.23
CA VAL A 143 0.32 6.31 8.86
C VAL A 143 -1.15 6.48 8.52
N LEU A 144 -1.46 7.17 7.42
CA LEU A 144 -2.79 7.53 6.99
C LEU A 144 -3.20 6.76 5.73
N LEU A 145 -4.45 6.27 5.74
CA LEU A 145 -5.14 5.83 4.53
C LEU A 145 -6.15 6.92 4.16
N LEU A 146 -5.84 7.70 3.12
CA LEU A 146 -6.71 8.73 2.59
C LEU A 146 -7.47 8.22 1.36
N LEU A 147 -8.78 8.12 1.50
CA LEU A 147 -9.70 7.80 0.41
C LEU A 147 -10.58 9.00 0.10
N GLY A 148 -10.54 9.44 -1.16
CA GLY A 148 -11.44 10.44 -1.70
C GLY A 148 -12.86 9.91 -1.89
N THR A 149 -13.69 10.75 -2.46
CA THR A 149 -15.06 10.45 -2.91
C THR A 149 -15.06 10.15 -4.40
N ASP A 150 -16.23 10.09 -5.05
CA ASP A 150 -16.29 10.09 -6.53
C ASP A 150 -16.33 11.55 -7.09
N GLY A 151 -16.04 12.54 -6.25
CA GLY A 151 -16.01 13.97 -6.56
C GLY A 151 -14.59 14.48 -6.82
N ALA A 152 -14.39 15.80 -6.84
CA ALA A 152 -13.05 16.37 -6.92
C ALA A 152 -12.56 16.69 -5.50
N ASP A 153 -11.53 15.98 -5.06
CA ASP A 153 -11.04 16.00 -3.68
C ASP A 153 -9.61 16.55 -3.59
N GLN A 154 -9.25 17.01 -2.38
CA GLN A 154 -7.88 17.32 -2.02
C GLN A 154 -7.47 16.42 -0.85
N LEU A 155 -6.53 15.51 -1.11
CA LEU A 155 -6.00 14.58 -0.11
C LEU A 155 -4.58 15.02 0.24
N ILE A 156 -4.30 15.15 1.53
CA ILE A 156 -3.02 15.61 2.07
C ILE A 156 -2.58 14.64 3.16
N GLY A 157 -1.52 13.89 2.88
CA GLY A 157 -0.85 13.05 3.86
C GLY A 157 -0.04 13.84 4.89
N GLY A 158 0.67 13.10 5.73
CA GLY A 158 1.43 13.56 6.87
C GLY A 158 2.94 13.43 6.65
N ASN A 159 3.65 13.00 7.71
CA ASN A 159 5.10 12.81 7.67
C ASN A 159 5.52 11.33 7.68
N ASN A 160 4.57 10.43 7.47
CA ASN A 160 4.76 8.99 7.52
C ASN A 160 4.30 8.38 6.18
N ASP A 161 4.65 7.12 5.95
CA ASP A 161 4.28 6.38 4.75
C ASP A 161 2.74 6.25 4.63
N ASP A 162 2.12 7.04 3.74
CA ASP A 162 0.68 7.12 3.60
C ASP A 162 0.16 6.39 2.34
N VAL A 163 -1.14 6.13 2.30
CA VAL A 163 -1.82 5.57 1.12
C VAL A 163 -2.92 6.53 0.67
N LEU A 164 -2.78 7.08 -0.53
CA LEU A 164 -3.70 8.07 -1.09
C LEU A 164 -4.44 7.48 -2.30
N VAL A 165 -5.76 7.48 -2.24
CA VAL A 165 -6.64 6.98 -3.32
C VAL A 165 -7.75 8.00 -3.57
N GLY A 166 -7.62 8.80 -4.63
CA GLY A 166 -8.63 9.78 -5.04
C GLY A 166 -9.98 9.16 -5.41
N ARG A 167 -9.94 7.99 -6.07
CA ARG A 167 -11.06 7.29 -6.74
C ARG A 167 -11.43 8.01 -8.03
N ALA A 168 -12.72 8.19 -8.32
CA ALA A 168 -13.17 8.88 -9.52
C ALA A 168 -13.24 10.36 -9.21
N GLY A 169 -12.78 11.21 -10.11
CA GLY A 169 -12.68 12.61 -9.74
C GLY A 169 -11.67 13.35 -10.58
N ASN A 170 -11.43 14.60 -10.21
CA ASN A 170 -10.21 15.27 -10.65
C ASN A 170 -9.53 15.71 -9.37
N ASP A 171 -8.67 14.85 -8.85
CA ASP A 171 -8.19 14.95 -7.48
C ASP A 171 -6.82 15.63 -7.40
N THR A 172 -6.55 16.23 -6.26
CA THR A 172 -5.25 16.77 -5.90
C THR A 172 -4.69 15.99 -4.72
N LEU A 173 -3.61 15.26 -4.95
CA LEU A 173 -2.97 14.39 -3.97
C LEU A 173 -1.64 15.00 -3.56
N ILE A 174 -1.38 15.04 -2.26
CA ILE A 174 -0.15 15.54 -1.64
C ILE A 174 0.27 14.46 -0.64
N GLY A 175 1.37 13.78 -0.90
CA GLY A 175 1.86 12.69 -0.06
C GLY A 175 2.39 13.20 1.29
N GLY A 176 3.22 14.24 1.25
CA GLY A 176 3.94 14.73 2.42
C GLY A 176 5.35 14.14 2.50
N ASP A 177 5.83 13.92 3.72
CA ASP A 177 7.10 13.21 3.92
C ASP A 177 6.80 11.71 4.14
N GLY A 178 7.71 10.83 3.71
CA GLY A 178 7.51 9.39 3.82
C GLY A 178 7.57 8.73 2.45
N GLN A 179 7.41 7.41 2.41
CA GLN A 179 7.15 6.71 1.16
C GLN A 179 5.64 6.57 1.00
N ASP A 180 5.07 7.33 0.07
CA ASP A 180 3.64 7.34 -0.13
C ASP A 180 3.21 6.44 -1.30
N ILE A 181 2.05 5.81 -1.14
CA ILE A 181 1.44 4.96 -2.18
C ILE A 181 0.25 5.71 -2.77
N PHE A 182 0.36 6.10 -4.03
CA PHE A 182 -0.74 6.68 -4.79
C PHE A 182 -1.45 5.60 -5.61
N GLY A 183 -2.69 5.29 -5.22
CA GLY A 183 -3.47 4.19 -5.80
C GLY A 183 -4.42 4.64 -6.90
N PHE A 184 -4.36 3.96 -8.06
CA PHE A 184 -5.22 4.23 -9.21
C PHE A 184 -5.99 2.99 -9.67
N GLY A 185 -7.29 3.18 -9.89
CA GLY A 185 -8.21 2.19 -10.47
C GLY A 185 -8.79 2.68 -11.80
N ALA A 186 -9.55 1.84 -12.50
CA ALA A 186 -10.14 2.25 -13.79
C ALA A 186 -11.11 3.44 -13.63
N GLY A 187 -11.07 4.40 -14.58
CA GLY A 187 -11.95 5.56 -14.55
C GLY A 187 -11.69 6.53 -13.39
N PHE A 188 -10.43 6.63 -12.93
CA PHE A 188 -10.04 7.50 -11.83
C PHE A 188 -10.20 9.01 -12.17
N GLY A 189 -10.21 9.36 -13.45
CA GLY A 189 -10.41 10.74 -13.90
C GLY A 189 -9.08 11.47 -14.06
N GLN A 190 -9.03 12.78 -13.81
CA GLN A 190 -7.86 13.62 -14.15
C GLN A 190 -7.20 14.20 -12.89
N ASP A 191 -6.19 13.49 -12.40
CA ASP A 191 -5.59 13.75 -11.10
C ASP A 191 -4.25 14.48 -11.20
N THR A 192 -3.86 15.13 -10.11
CA THR A 192 -2.57 15.80 -9.95
C THR A 192 -1.93 15.38 -8.63
N ILE A 193 -0.69 14.86 -8.70
CA ILE A 193 0.15 14.63 -7.52
C ILE A 193 1.16 15.80 -7.44
N GLN A 194 1.17 16.53 -6.33
CA GLN A 194 1.93 17.79 -6.22
C GLN A 194 3.41 17.61 -5.82
N ASP A 195 3.74 16.53 -5.13
CA ASP A 195 5.01 16.35 -4.43
C ASP A 195 5.66 14.98 -4.65
N PHE A 196 5.25 14.25 -5.69
CA PHE A 196 5.74 12.90 -5.97
C PHE A 196 7.28 12.85 -6.03
N ASN A 197 7.87 12.10 -5.11
CA ASN A 197 9.30 11.84 -5.03
C ASN A 197 9.62 10.47 -5.65
N VAL A 198 10.19 10.46 -6.86
CA VAL A 198 10.56 9.20 -7.57
C VAL A 198 11.55 8.30 -6.83
N SER A 199 12.23 8.78 -5.79
CA SER A 199 13.14 7.97 -4.98
C SER A 199 12.51 7.39 -3.71
N GLU A 200 11.27 7.78 -3.41
CA GLU A 200 10.55 7.39 -2.20
C GLU A 200 9.15 6.87 -2.55
N ASP A 201 8.37 7.56 -3.37
CA ASP A 201 6.96 7.24 -3.61
C ASP A 201 6.69 6.16 -4.66
N ILE A 202 5.52 5.53 -4.52
CA ILE A 202 5.09 4.40 -5.36
C ILE A 202 3.78 4.73 -6.06
N LEU A 203 3.71 4.43 -7.35
CA LEU A 203 2.43 4.35 -8.07
C LEU A 203 1.87 2.93 -8.00
N ARG A 204 0.71 2.77 -7.36
CA ARG A 204 -0.05 1.52 -7.36
C ARG A 204 -1.08 1.52 -8.48
N MET A 205 -0.72 0.92 -9.61
CA MET A 205 -1.54 0.81 -10.82
C MET A 205 -1.87 -0.64 -11.19
N THR A 206 -1.78 -1.57 -10.24
CA THR A 206 -1.97 -3.01 -10.47
C THR A 206 -3.35 -3.34 -11.06
N SER A 207 -4.39 -2.59 -10.68
CA SER A 207 -5.75 -2.73 -11.22
C SER A 207 -5.88 -2.34 -12.69
N LEU A 208 -4.92 -1.56 -13.21
CA LEU A 208 -4.79 -1.19 -14.62
C LEU A 208 -3.87 -2.16 -15.39
N GLY A 209 -3.32 -3.17 -14.71
CA GLY A 209 -2.36 -4.11 -15.30
C GLY A 209 -0.96 -3.51 -15.45
N ILE A 210 -0.60 -2.52 -14.63
CA ILE A 210 0.71 -1.88 -14.64
C ILE A 210 1.41 -2.19 -13.32
N GLY A 211 2.57 -2.84 -13.41
CA GLY A 211 3.45 -3.04 -12.25
C GLY A 211 4.91 -2.69 -12.54
N SER A 212 5.16 -1.99 -13.64
CA SER A 212 6.49 -1.53 -14.04
C SER A 212 6.37 -0.37 -15.03
N TYR A 213 7.47 0.35 -15.24
CA TYR A 213 7.54 1.39 -16.27
C TYR A 213 7.36 0.82 -17.70
N GLU A 214 7.80 -0.43 -17.95
CA GLU A 214 7.61 -1.09 -19.26
C GLU A 214 6.12 -1.36 -19.55
N ASP A 215 5.37 -1.77 -18.52
CA ASP A 215 3.92 -1.93 -18.63
C ASP A 215 3.25 -0.57 -18.86
N LEU A 216 3.70 0.47 -18.14
CA LEU A 216 3.15 1.82 -18.24
C LEU A 216 3.21 2.34 -19.68
N ILE A 217 4.39 2.34 -20.31
CA ILE A 217 4.56 2.85 -21.68
C ILE A 217 3.89 1.97 -22.74
N SER A 218 3.47 0.76 -22.36
CA SER A 218 2.68 -0.14 -23.22
C SER A 218 1.18 0.15 -23.15
N LEU A 219 0.70 0.76 -22.06
CA LEU A 219 -0.72 0.91 -21.75
C LEU A 219 -1.18 2.38 -21.66
N ALA A 220 -0.26 3.33 -21.55
CA ALA A 220 -0.53 4.77 -21.43
C ALA A 220 0.35 5.60 -22.38
N ASP A 221 -0.11 6.82 -22.68
CA ASP A 221 0.71 7.86 -23.32
C ASP A 221 1.41 8.68 -22.22
N VAL A 222 2.74 8.66 -22.22
CA VAL A 222 3.57 9.33 -21.22
C VAL A 222 4.29 10.51 -21.88
N ALA A 223 4.02 11.72 -21.38
CA ALA A 223 4.58 12.96 -21.91
C ALA A 223 5.19 13.82 -20.81
N VAL A 224 6.41 14.29 -21.01
CA VAL A 224 7.06 15.25 -20.11
C VAL A 224 6.90 16.66 -20.67
N THR A 225 6.32 17.57 -19.90
CA THR A 225 6.16 18.98 -20.25
C THR A 225 6.82 19.86 -19.19
N GLY A 226 7.93 20.51 -19.54
CA GLY A 226 8.72 21.23 -18.55
C GLY A 226 9.36 20.25 -17.57
N ASN A 227 8.98 20.34 -16.30
CA ASN A 227 9.42 19.43 -15.24
C ASN A 227 8.33 18.45 -14.81
N ASP A 228 7.18 18.43 -15.49
CA ASP A 228 6.04 17.62 -15.06
C ASP A 228 5.86 16.43 -16.01
N THR A 229 5.47 15.29 -15.46
CA THR A 229 5.12 14.10 -16.23
C THR A 229 3.60 13.98 -16.27
N SER A 230 3.03 13.86 -17.47
CA SER A 230 1.63 13.49 -17.69
C SER A 230 1.55 12.06 -18.17
N ILE A 231 0.68 11.27 -17.55
CA ILE A 231 0.36 9.89 -17.93
C ILE A 231 -1.12 9.87 -18.32
N ALA A 232 -1.43 9.57 -19.58
CA ALA A 232 -2.79 9.57 -20.10
C ALA A 232 -3.22 8.18 -20.59
N PHE A 233 -4.42 7.77 -20.20
CA PHE A 233 -4.98 6.45 -20.49
C PHE A 233 -6.08 6.52 -21.55
N SER A 234 -6.34 5.38 -22.20
CA SER A 234 -7.32 5.29 -23.28
C SER A 234 -8.78 5.48 -22.83
N ASP A 235 -9.07 5.33 -21.54
CA ASP A 235 -10.38 5.56 -20.94
C ASP A 235 -10.66 7.05 -20.65
N GLY A 236 -9.68 7.92 -20.90
CA GLY A 236 -9.75 9.36 -20.66
C GLY A 236 -9.22 9.77 -19.28
N SER A 237 -8.81 8.82 -18.43
CA SER A 237 -8.15 9.12 -17.16
C SER A 237 -6.72 9.61 -17.42
N SER A 238 -6.19 10.49 -16.57
CA SER A 238 -4.81 10.93 -16.63
C SER A 238 -4.30 11.36 -15.26
N VAL A 239 -3.04 11.11 -14.96
CA VAL A 239 -2.37 11.66 -13.78
C VAL A 239 -1.22 12.56 -14.21
N THR A 240 -1.13 13.74 -13.59
CA THR A 240 0.01 14.65 -13.73
C THR A 240 0.85 14.60 -12.46
N LEU A 241 2.12 14.27 -12.60
CA LEU A 241 3.12 14.30 -11.53
C LEU A 241 3.90 15.61 -11.66
N ILE A 242 3.67 16.53 -10.72
CA ILE A 242 4.33 17.82 -10.70
C ILE A 242 5.79 17.64 -10.27
N GLY A 243 6.72 18.26 -11.01
CA GLY A 243 8.15 18.22 -10.67
C GLY A 243 8.87 16.92 -11.02
N VAL A 244 8.18 15.91 -11.56
CA VAL A 244 8.78 14.66 -12.05
C VAL A 244 9.15 14.80 -13.54
N SER A 245 10.44 14.97 -13.83
CA SER A 245 10.94 15.09 -15.21
C SER A 245 11.45 13.79 -15.82
N ASP A 246 11.71 12.76 -15.01
CA ASP A 246 12.19 11.44 -15.45
C ASP A 246 11.18 10.36 -15.05
N PRO A 247 10.18 10.07 -15.90
CA PRO A 247 9.17 9.07 -15.59
C PRO A 247 9.71 7.63 -15.57
N SER A 248 10.92 7.39 -16.10
CA SER A 248 11.52 6.05 -16.08
C SER A 248 12.06 5.64 -14.72
N ALA A 249 12.20 6.61 -13.80
CA ALA A 249 12.60 6.40 -12.41
C ALA A 249 11.41 6.20 -11.47
N ILE A 250 10.17 6.26 -11.96
CA ILE A 250 8.99 6.03 -11.14
C ILE A 250 8.95 4.57 -10.70
N GLU A 251 8.81 4.33 -9.41
CA GLU A 251 8.58 3.01 -8.86
C GLU A 251 7.09 2.65 -8.89
N PHE A 252 6.83 1.38 -9.19
CA PHE A 252 5.48 0.84 -9.31
C PHE A 252 5.30 -0.34 -8.39
N MET A 253 4.13 -0.46 -7.78
CA MET A 253 3.77 -1.69 -7.08
C MET A 253 3.72 -2.84 -8.11
N PRO A 254 4.50 -3.92 -7.94
CA PRO A 254 4.59 -4.98 -8.94
C PRO A 254 3.28 -5.74 -9.08
N LEU A 255 3.00 -6.24 -10.28
CA LEU A 255 1.87 -7.14 -10.49
C LEU A 255 2.07 -8.45 -9.70
N PRO A 256 1.00 -9.03 -9.12
CA PRO A 256 1.09 -10.33 -8.49
C PRO A 256 1.58 -11.37 -9.50
N LEU A 257 2.52 -12.22 -9.09
CA LEU A 257 3.04 -13.30 -9.95
C LEU A 257 1.90 -14.30 -10.23
N VAL A 258 1.58 -14.46 -11.51
CA VAL A 258 0.52 -15.38 -12.01
C VAL A 258 0.97 -16.84 -11.96
#